data_AF-A0AAV0J881-F1
#
_entry.id   AF-A0AAV0J881-F1
#
_cell.length_a   1.000
_cell.length_b   1.000
_cell.length_c   1.000
_cell.angle_alpha   90.00
_cell.angle_beta   90.00
_cell.angle_gamma   90.00
#
_symmetry.space_group_name_H-M   'P 1'
#
loop_
_entity.id
_entity.type
_entity.pdbx_description
1 polymer ?
#
loop_
_entity_poly.entity_id
_entity_poly.type
_entity_poly.pdbx_seq_one_letter_code
_entity_poly.pdbx_strand_id
1 'polypeptide(L)'
;MARKPRFLCLHGFRTSAAILKKQLTIKWPESFLQNLDLVFIDAPYPAEGKSEVEGIFDPPYYEWFQFNKVPNPNSSVFMSFS
;
A
#
# COMPACT_ATOMS: atom_id res chain seq x y z
N MET A 1 -20.62 1.21 -25.28
CA MET A 1 -19.97 2.13 -24.34
C MET A 1 -18.54 1.66 -24.14
N ALA A 2 -17.55 2.57 -24.13
CA ALA A 2 -16.16 2.20 -23.83
C ALA A 2 -16.04 1.85 -22.33
N ARG A 3 -15.25 0.82 -22.01
CA ARG A 3 -14.98 0.43 -20.62
C ARG A 3 -13.99 1.41 -20.00
N LYS A 4 -14.24 1.84 -18.75
CA LYS A 4 -13.28 2.64 -17.99
C LYS A 4 -11.96 1.86 -17.83
N PRO A 5 -10.79 2.50 -17.96
CA PRO A 5 -9.53 1.87 -17.64
C PRO A 5 -9.51 1.50 -16.15
N ARG A 6 -9.00 0.31 -15.85
CA ARG A 6 -8.98 -0.26 -14.50
C ARG A 6 -7.55 -0.33 -13.97
N PHE A 7 -7.34 0.16 -12.77
CA PHE A 7 -6.04 0.18 -12.10
C PHE A 7 -6.12 -0.50 -10.74
N LEU A 8 -5.13 -1.35 -10.46
CA LEU A 8 -4.86 -1.85 -9.11
C LEU A 8 -3.93 -0.86 -8.42
N CYS A 9 -4.38 -0.31 -7.29
CA CYS A 9 -3.71 0.74 -6.54
C CYS A 9 -3.02 0.14 -5.31
N LEU A 10 -1.69 0.07 -5.36
CA LEU A 10 -0.85 -0.46 -4.28
C LEU A 10 -0.29 0.69 -3.45
N HIS A 11 -0.51 0.65 -2.14
CA HIS A 11 0.00 1.68 -1.23
C HIS A 11 1.52 1.53 -1.00
N GLY A 12 2.16 2.61 -0.52
CA GLY A 12 3.58 2.62 -0.21
C GLY A 12 3.94 1.93 1.11
N PHE A 13 5.22 1.90 1.44
CA PHE A 13 5.74 1.29 2.66
C PHE A 13 5.06 1.85 3.93
N ARG A 14 4.55 0.97 4.80
CA ARG A 14 3.88 1.33 6.06
C ARG A 14 2.76 2.36 5.88
N THR A 15 1.95 2.19 4.84
CA THR A 15 0.72 2.97 4.62
C THR A 15 -0.45 2.01 4.40
N SER A 16 -1.59 2.50 3.91
CA SER A 16 -2.76 1.66 3.60
C SER A 16 -3.44 2.11 2.32
N ALA A 17 -4.29 1.22 1.78
CA ALA A 17 -5.22 1.49 0.69
C ALA A 17 -6.03 2.77 0.92
N ALA A 18 -6.52 2.98 2.15
CA ALA A 18 -7.29 4.14 2.52
C ALA A 18 -6.47 5.44 2.43
N ILE A 19 -5.20 5.40 2.85
CA ILE A 19 -4.28 6.54 2.76
C ILE A 19 -4.00 6.89 1.30
N LEU A 20 -3.69 5.89 0.47
CA LEU A 20 -3.49 6.13 -0.97
C LEU A 20 -4.74 6.70 -1.63
N LYS A 21 -5.93 6.17 -1.30
CA LYS A 21 -7.20 6.70 -1.79
C LYS A 21 -7.38 8.17 -1.40
N LYS A 22 -7.16 8.51 -0.12
CA LYS A 22 -7.27 9.89 0.38
C LYS A 22 -6.28 10.83 -0.32
N GLN A 23 -5.05 10.39 -0.54
CA GLN A 23 -4.05 11.16 -1.27
C GLN A 23 -4.46 11.41 -2.73
N LEU A 24 -5.03 10.42 -3.42
CA LEU A 24 -5.53 10.60 -4.78
C LEU A 24 -6.74 11.53 -4.84
N THR A 25 -7.71 11.39 -3.93
CA THR A 25 -8.90 12.26 -3.89
C THR A 25 -8.57 13.72 -3.53
N ILE A 26 -7.47 13.97 -2.80
CA ILE A 26 -6.99 15.33 -2.51
C ILE A 26 -6.24 15.91 -3.71
N LYS A 27 -5.44 15.10 -4.41
CA LYS A 27 -4.56 15.58 -5.48
C LYS A 27 -5.28 15.72 -6.83
N TRP A 28 -6.25 14.86 -7.13
CA TRP A 28 -6.87 14.77 -8.46
C TRP A 28 -8.34 15.21 -8.42
N PRO A 29 -8.82 15.89 -9.49
CA PRO A 29 -10.20 16.32 -9.55
C PRO A 29 -11.15 15.13 -9.70
N GLU A 30 -12.30 15.22 -9.05
CA GLU A 30 -13.34 14.19 -9.05
C GLU A 30 -13.79 13.82 -10.49
N SER A 31 -13.88 14.80 -11.40
CA SER A 31 -14.21 14.57 -12.81
C SER A 31 -13.22 13.64 -13.52
N PHE A 32 -11.95 13.66 -13.13
CA PHE A 32 -10.95 12.74 -13.66
C PHE A 32 -11.11 11.35 -13.05
N LEU A 33 -11.26 11.27 -11.72
CA LEU A 33 -11.41 10.01 -10.98
C LEU A 33 -12.65 9.22 -11.42
N GLN A 34 -13.76 9.89 -11.73
CA GLN A 34 -14.98 9.25 -12.22
C GLN A 34 -14.80 8.54 -13.57
N ASN A 35 -13.77 8.86 -14.34
CA ASN A 35 -13.46 8.17 -15.59
C ASN A 35 -12.59 6.93 -15.40
N LEU A 36 -12.15 6.64 -14.16
CA LEU A 36 -11.30 5.50 -13.82
C LEU A 36 -12.07 4.45 -13.00
N ASP A 37 -11.61 3.21 -13.05
CA ASP A 37 -12.00 2.13 -12.15
C ASP A 37 -10.79 1.78 -11.27
N LEU A 38 -10.78 2.28 -10.02
CA LEU A 38 -9.65 2.17 -9.10
C LEU A 38 -9.94 1.13 -8.02
N VAL A 39 -9.11 0.08 -7.95
CA VAL A 39 -9.19 -0.97 -6.94
C VAL A 39 -8.04 -0.79 -5.96
N PHE A 40 -8.35 -0.45 -4.72
CA PHE A 40 -7.34 -0.28 -3.66
C PHE A 40 -7.29 -1.54 -2.79
N ILE A 41 -6.08 -2.02 -2.51
CA ILE A 41 -5.87 -3.18 -1.65
C ILE A 41 -4.80 -2.90 -0.60
N ASP A 42 -4.98 -3.45 0.58
CA ASP A 42 -3.99 -3.45 1.64
C ASP A 42 -3.00 -4.59 1.45
N ALA A 43 -1.77 -4.34 1.86
CA ALA A 43 -0.74 -5.36 1.92
C ALA A 43 -1.05 -6.40 3.03
N PRO A 44 -0.56 -7.65 2.91
CA PRO A 44 -0.97 -8.73 3.80
C PRO A 44 -0.40 -8.64 5.22
N TYR A 45 0.68 -7.88 5.43
CA TYR A 45 1.36 -7.83 6.73
C TYR A 45 1.08 -6.51 7.45
N PRO A 46 0.65 -6.51 8.73
CA PRO A 46 0.62 -5.31 9.55
C PRO A 46 2.02 -4.74 9.75
N ALA A 47 2.16 -3.41 9.70
CA ALA A 47 3.44 -2.75 9.94
C ALA A 47 3.92 -2.95 11.39
N GLU A 48 5.16 -3.43 11.56
CA GLU A 48 5.76 -3.67 12.88
C GLU A 48 6.57 -2.47 13.46
N GLY A 49 6.50 -1.30 12.83
CA GLY A 49 7.25 -0.13 13.27
C GLY A 49 6.61 1.19 12.86
N LYS A 50 7.29 2.29 13.23
CA LYS A 50 6.82 3.65 12.93
C LYS A 50 6.60 3.86 11.44
N SER A 51 5.54 4.59 11.13
CA SER A 51 5.27 5.06 9.79
C SER A 51 5.61 6.54 9.67
N GLU A 52 6.10 6.97 8.50
CA GLU A 52 6.35 8.39 8.23
C GLU A 52 5.06 9.21 8.12
N VAL A 53 3.91 8.54 7.95
CA VAL A 53 2.60 9.18 7.91
C VAL A 53 1.90 9.23 9.26
N GLU A 54 2.56 8.71 10.31
CA GLU A 54 2.04 8.74 11.68
C GLU A 54 1.86 10.20 12.16
N GLY A 55 0.70 10.51 12.73
CA GLY A 55 0.31 11.88 13.10
C GLY A 55 -0.30 12.71 11.97
N ILE A 56 -0.23 12.26 10.71
CA ILE A 56 -0.93 12.86 9.56
C ILE A 56 -2.13 12.01 9.16
N PHE A 57 -1.97 10.69 9.17
CA PHE A 57 -3.00 9.70 8.87
C PHE A 57 -3.09 8.68 9.99
N ASP A 58 -4.30 8.28 10.35
CA ASP A 58 -4.52 7.26 11.38
C ASP A 58 -4.15 5.85 10.87
N PRO A 59 -3.68 4.94 11.74
CA PRO A 59 -3.50 3.52 11.42
C PRO A 59 -4.85 2.84 11.06
N PRO A 60 -4.86 1.64 10.44
CA PRO A 60 -3.75 0.70 10.28
C PRO A 60 -2.78 1.00 9.12
N TYR A 61 -1.56 0.50 9.27
CA TYR A 61 -0.51 0.54 8.25
C TYR A 61 -0.05 -0.88 7.92
N TYR A 62 0.32 -1.10 6.66
CA TYR A 62 0.69 -2.43 6.15
C TYR A 62 2.00 -2.41 5.37
N GLU A 63 2.60 -3.59 5.23
CA GLU A 63 3.84 -3.87 4.49
C GLU A 63 3.61 -5.02 3.49
N TRP A 64 4.14 -4.89 2.27
CA TRP A 64 4.04 -5.92 1.24
C TRP A 64 4.92 -7.14 1.51
N PHE A 65 6.01 -6.92 2.25
CA PHE A 65 6.99 -7.95 2.57
C PHE A 65 7.55 -7.69 3.97
N GLN A 66 7.78 -8.78 4.72
CA GLN A 66 8.49 -8.75 5.99
C GLN A 66 9.64 -9.75 5.93
N PHE A 67 10.74 -9.43 6.61
CA PHE A 67 11.85 -10.38 6.74
C PHE A 67 11.50 -11.44 7.78
N ASN A 68 11.74 -12.71 7.44
CA ASN A 68 11.64 -13.80 8.41
C ASN A 68 12.67 -13.57 9.53
N LYS A 69 12.20 -13.44 10.78
CA LYS A 69 13.05 -13.27 11.98
C LYS A 69 13.79 -14.55 12.39
N VAL A 70 13.80 -15.61 11.57
CA VAL A 70 14.53 -16.83 11.91
C VAL A 70 16.03 -16.50 11.83
N PRO A 71 16.80 -16.54 12.94
CA PRO A 71 18.23 -16.34 12.87
C PRO A 71 18.83 -17.56 12.16
N ASN A 72 19.07 -17.44 10.86
CA ASN A 72 19.88 -18.41 10.16
C ASN A 72 21.35 -17.93 10.23
N PRO A 73 22.25 -18.67 10.90
CA PRO A 73 23.65 -18.27 11.04
C PRO A 73 24.41 -18.20 9.70
N ASN A 74 23.82 -18.65 8.59
CA ASN A 74 24.44 -18.69 7.26
C ASN A 74 23.64 -18.01 6.14
N SER A 75 22.58 -17.23 6.42
CA SER A 75 21.85 -16.55 5.34
C SER A 75 22.38 -15.15 5.08
N SER A 76 23.04 -14.95 3.93
CA SER A 76 22.84 -13.72 3.18
C SER A 76 21.34 -13.57 2.91
N VAL A 77 20.82 -12.36 3.13
CA VAL A 77 19.40 -12.01 3.13
C VAL A 77 18.68 -12.60 1.91
N PHE A 78 17.78 -13.57 2.14
CA PHE A 78 16.88 -14.07 1.10
C PHE A 78 15.53 -13.34 1.20
N MET A 79 15.24 -12.49 0.21
CA MET A 79 13.87 -12.07 -0.08
C MET A 79 13.11 -13.29 -0.59
N SER A 80 12.12 -13.75 0.16
CA SER A 80 11.21 -14.81 -0.29
C SER A 80 10.19 -14.18 -1.24
N PHE A 81 10.37 -14.36 -2.55
CA PHE A 81 9.29 -14.16 -3.52
C PHE A 81 8.46 -15.43 -3.53
N SER A 82 7.19 -15.33 -3.13
CA SER A 82 6.18 -16.36 -3.37
C SER A 82 5.68 -16.30 -4.81
#